data_AF-A0A7S3W1T6-F1
#
_entry.id   AF-A0A7S3W1T6-F1
#
_cell.length_a   1.000
_cell.length_b   1.000
_cell.length_c   1.000
_cell.angle_alpha   90.00
_cell.angle_beta   90.00
_cell.angle_gamma   90.00
#
_symmetry.space_group_name_H-M   'P 1'
#
loop_
_entity.id
_entity.type
_entity.pdbx_description
1 polymer ?
#
loop_
_entity_poly.entity_id
_entity_poly.type
_entity_poly.pdbx_seq_one_letter_code
_entity_poly.pdbx_strand_id
1 'polypeptide(L)'
;TWYALAFPSNRPLGSWLDNLKHRLDQLNAWKEDPTTIPKVTFLNRLFNPQSFLTAIKQVYSREKQQELNKLHIQTDILKKMYWEQDLQAPREGAYVFGFQVEGA
;
A
#
# COMPACT_ATOMS: atom_id res chain seq x y z
N THR A 1 2.15 25.27 -13.26
CA THR A 1 0.71 24.86 -13.25
C THR A 1 0.54 23.65 -12.34
N TRP A 2 -0.62 23.49 -11.70
CA TRP A 2 -0.92 22.38 -10.77
C TRP A 2 -0.59 20.99 -11.34
N TYR A 3 -0.72 20.82 -12.65
CA TYR A 3 -0.36 19.59 -13.37
C TYR A 3 1.09 19.17 -13.18
N ALA A 4 2.04 20.12 -13.09
CA ALA A 4 3.46 19.83 -12.87
C ALA A 4 3.78 19.37 -11.43
N LEU A 5 2.85 19.61 -10.49
CA LEU A 5 2.96 19.19 -9.09
C LEU A 5 2.13 17.94 -8.80
N ALA A 6 1.25 17.56 -9.72
CA ALA A 6 0.39 16.39 -9.62
C ALA A 6 1.09 15.13 -10.10
N PHE A 7 0.62 13.96 -9.66
CA PHE A 7 1.03 12.70 -10.27
C PHE A 7 0.50 12.62 -11.71
N PRO A 8 1.28 12.10 -12.67
CA PRO A 8 0.84 11.92 -14.05
C PRO A 8 -0.44 11.06 -14.12
N SER A 9 -1.45 11.53 -14.85
CA SER A 9 -2.73 10.84 -14.96
C SER A 9 -3.49 11.27 -16.21
N ASN A 10 -4.09 10.31 -16.91
CA ASN A 10 -5.02 10.53 -18.01
C ASN A 10 -6.50 10.51 -17.53
N ARG A 11 -6.74 10.51 -16.22
CA ARG A 11 -8.09 10.50 -15.65
C ARG A 11 -8.80 11.83 -15.91
N PRO A 12 -10.11 11.83 -16.22
CA PRO A 12 -10.92 13.04 -16.19
C PRO A 12 -10.88 13.71 -14.81
N LEU A 13 -11.05 15.04 -14.76
CA LEU A 13 -10.88 15.84 -13.54
C LEU A 13 -11.67 15.29 -12.33
N GLY A 14 -12.93 14.89 -12.51
CA GLY A 14 -13.74 14.32 -11.43
C GLY A 14 -13.11 13.06 -10.83
N SER A 15 -12.79 12.08 -11.68
CA SER A 15 -12.11 10.85 -11.24
C SER A 15 -10.71 11.10 -10.67
N TRP A 16 -10.01 12.13 -11.16
CA TRP A 16 -8.72 12.54 -10.62
C TRP A 16 -8.85 13.10 -9.19
N LEU A 17 -9.85 13.96 -8.93
CA LEU A 17 -10.12 14.50 -7.61
C LEU A 17 -10.49 13.41 -6.60
N ASP A 18 -11.34 12.46 -7.01
CA ASP A 18 -11.66 11.31 -6.16
C ASP A 18 -10.40 10.49 -5.85
N ASN A 19 -9.57 10.21 -6.86
CA ASN A 19 -8.31 9.49 -6.66
C ASN A 19 -7.38 10.23 -5.69
N LEU A 20 -7.26 11.55 -5.81
CA LEU A 20 -6.47 12.37 -4.91
C LEU A 20 -7.03 12.31 -3.48
N LYS A 21 -8.35 12.43 -3.30
CA LYS A 21 -9.01 12.31 -2.00
C LYS A 21 -8.70 10.97 -1.33
N HIS A 22 -8.86 9.85 -2.04
CA HIS A 22 -8.53 8.52 -1.50
C HIS A 22 -7.06 8.36 -1.09
N ARG A 23 -6.12 9.01 -1.80
CA ARG A 23 -4.70 9.03 -1.44
C ARG A 23 -4.47 9.84 -0.16
N LEU A 24 -5.10 11.00 -0.07
CA LEU A 24 -5.03 11.86 1.12
C LEU A 24 -5.63 11.17 2.34
N ASP A 25 -6.79 10.51 2.20
CA ASP A 25 -7.44 9.79 3.29
C ASP A 25 -6.53 8.69 3.87
N GLN A 26 -5.87 7.91 3.01
CA GLN A 26 -4.91 6.90 3.48
C GLN A 26 -3.71 7.53 4.20
N LEU A 27 -3.17 8.62 3.66
CA LEU A 27 -2.03 9.31 4.27
C LEU A 27 -2.40 9.97 5.60
N ASN A 28 -3.59 10.56 5.68
CA ASN A 28 -4.12 11.14 6.91
C ASN A 28 -4.33 10.07 7.98
N ALA A 29 -4.86 8.89 7.61
CA ALA A 29 -4.99 7.77 8.54
C ALA A 29 -3.64 7.37 9.17
N TRP A 30 -2.55 7.38 8.40
CA TRP A 30 -1.20 7.09 8.91
C TRP A 30 -0.62 8.24 9.74
N LYS A 31 -0.96 9.48 9.39
CA LYS A 31 -0.52 10.67 10.12
C LYS A 31 -1.21 10.77 11.48
N GLU A 32 -2.49 10.48 11.54
CA GLU A 32 -3.33 10.61 12.74
C GLU A 32 -3.05 9.51 13.76
N ASP A 33 -2.73 8.29 13.31
CA ASP A 33 -2.28 7.19 14.16
C ASP A 33 -1.01 6.53 13.57
N PRO A 34 0.17 7.13 13.82
CA PRO A 34 1.43 6.64 13.25
C PRO A 34 1.91 5.32 13.88
N THR A 35 1.35 4.94 15.03
CA THR A 35 1.70 3.69 15.72
C THR A 35 0.92 2.50 15.21
N THR A 36 -0.27 2.72 14.67
CA THR A 36 -1.11 1.65 14.15
C THR A 36 -0.81 1.38 12.68
N ILE A 37 -0.42 0.14 12.39
CA ILE A 37 -0.29 -0.33 11.02
C ILE A 37 -1.68 -0.70 10.51
N PRO A 38 -2.17 -0.10 9.40
CA PRO A 38 -3.47 -0.48 8.86
C PRO A 38 -3.47 -1.93 8.41
N LYS A 39 -4.60 -2.60 8.67
CA LYS A 39 -4.84 -4.00 8.30
C LYS A 39 -4.63 -4.27 6.80
N VAL A 40 -5.02 -3.31 5.95
CA VAL A 40 -4.84 -3.38 4.49
C VAL A 40 -4.32 -2.03 4.00
N THR A 41 -3.28 -2.05 3.16
CA THR A 41 -2.72 -0.85 2.54
C THR A 41 -2.99 -0.86 1.03
N PHE A 42 -3.51 0.25 0.49
CA PHE A 42 -3.64 0.38 -0.97
C PHE A 42 -2.32 0.86 -1.57
N LEU A 43 -1.61 -0.05 -2.22
CA LEU A 43 -0.27 0.20 -2.73
C LEU A 43 -0.28 1.23 -3.88
N ASN A 44 -1.33 1.22 -4.71
CA ASN A 44 -1.54 2.17 -5.79
C ASN A 44 -1.82 3.61 -5.34
N ARG A 45 -2.10 3.83 -4.04
CA ARG A 45 -2.32 5.17 -3.47
C ARG A 45 -1.04 5.81 -2.94
N LEU A 46 0.03 5.02 -2.76
CA LEU A 46 1.32 5.55 -2.33
C LEU A 46 1.99 6.33 -3.45
N PHE A 47 2.79 7.33 -3.07
CA PHE A 47 3.66 8.05 -4.00
C PHE A 47 4.88 7.21 -4.37
N ASN A 48 5.47 6.50 -3.40
CA ASN A 48 6.58 5.58 -3.60
C ASN A 48 6.27 4.21 -2.97
N PRO A 49 5.65 3.27 -3.71
CA PRO A 49 5.31 1.95 -3.18
C PRO A 49 6.54 1.07 -2.88
N GLN A 50 7.68 1.31 -3.53
CA GLN A 50 8.92 0.56 -3.27
C GLN A 50 9.48 0.85 -1.87
N SER A 51 9.34 2.09 -1.38
CA SER A 51 9.70 2.43 0.01
C SER A 51 8.86 1.65 1.02
N PHE A 52 7.57 1.44 0.75
CA PHE A 52 6.72 0.63 1.62
C PHE A 52 7.18 -0.84 1.65
N LEU A 53 7.44 -1.43 0.48
CA LEU A 53 7.98 -2.79 0.38
C LEU A 53 9.32 -2.94 1.12
N THR A 54 10.17 -1.92 1.04
CA THR A 54 11.45 -1.87 1.77
C THR A 54 11.21 -1.80 3.28
N ALA A 55 10.25 -1.00 3.75
CA ALA A 55 9.89 -0.92 5.17
C ALA A 55 9.38 -2.27 5.70
N ILE A 56 8.54 -2.99 4.93
CA ILE A 56 8.11 -4.35 5.29
C ILE A 56 9.31 -5.30 5.43
N LYS A 57 10.25 -5.26 4.49
CA LYS A 57 11.50 -6.04 4.61
C LYS A 57 12.29 -5.67 5.86
N GLN A 58 12.36 -4.38 6.23
CA GLN A 58 13.08 -3.91 7.41
C GLN A 58 12.42 -4.40 8.71
N VAL A 59 11.09 -4.34 8.80
CA VAL A 59 10.34 -4.88 9.95
C VAL A 59 10.58 -6.38 10.08
N TYR A 60 10.40 -7.14 9.00
CA TYR A 60 10.62 -8.58 8.98
C TYR A 60 12.07 -8.97 9.32
N SER A 61 13.04 -8.25 8.74
CA SER A 61 14.48 -8.44 9.03
C SER A 61 14.79 -8.28 10.52
N ARG A 62 14.20 -7.27 11.18
CA ARG A 62 14.36 -7.04 12.62
C ARG A 62 13.69 -8.11 13.45
N GLU A 63 12.47 -8.52 13.10
CA GLU A 63 11.73 -9.56 13.85
C GLU A 63 12.42 -10.93 13.76
N LYS A 64 12.94 -11.29 12.58
CA LYS A 64 13.57 -12.59 12.33
C LYS A 64 15.09 -12.62 12.50
N GLN A 65 15.70 -11.46 12.80
CA GLN A 65 17.16 -11.30 12.91
C GLN A 65 17.90 -11.79 11.65
N GLN A 66 17.35 -11.50 10.46
CA GLN A 66 17.90 -11.88 9.16
C GLN A 66 18.47 -10.65 8.44
N GLU A 67 19.46 -10.85 7.58
CA GLU A 67 20.02 -9.77 6.75
C GLU A 67 19.01 -9.28 5.71
N LEU A 68 18.79 -7.96 5.66
CA LEU A 68 17.83 -7.31 4.76
C LEU A 68 18.04 -7.68 3.27
N ASN A 69 19.30 -7.82 2.86
CA ASN A 69 19.68 -8.09 1.47
C ASN A 69 19.39 -9.52 1.02
N LYS A 70 19.25 -10.46 1.97
CA LYS A 70 18.89 -11.86 1.69
C LYS A 70 17.38 -12.09 1.60
N LEU A 71 16.58 -11.08 1.96
CA LEU A 71 15.13 -11.17 1.93
C LEU A 71 14.58 -10.86 0.53
N HIS A 72 13.67 -11.72 0.08
CA HIS A 72 12.89 -11.53 -1.14
C HIS A 72 11.40 -11.36 -0.78
N ILE A 73 10.70 -10.51 -1.53
CA ILE A 73 9.26 -10.31 -1.36
C ILE A 73 8.54 -11.28 -2.29
N GLN A 74 7.63 -12.06 -1.72
CA GLN A 74 6.68 -12.89 -2.46
C GLN A 74 5.27 -12.35 -2.22
N THR A 75 4.40 -12.48 -3.23
CA THR A 75 2.99 -12.08 -3.14
C THR A 75 2.11 -13.31 -3.33
N ASP A 76 1.26 -13.57 -2.34
CA ASP A 76 0.25 -14.63 -2.41
C ASP A 76 -1.14 -13.99 -2.55
N ILE A 77 -1.91 -14.47 -3.54
CA ILE A 77 -3.24 -13.94 -3.83
C ILE A 77 -4.27 -14.62 -2.91
N LEU A 78 -4.99 -13.82 -2.13
CA LEU A 78 -6.07 -14.30 -1.26
C LEU A 78 -7.42 -14.29 -1.98
N LYS A 79 -8.27 -15.28 -1.68
CA LYS A 79 -9.69 -15.29 -2.06
C LYS A 79 -10.54 -14.51 -1.06
N LYS A 80 -10.06 -13.34 -0.64
CA LYS A 80 -10.73 -12.43 0.30
C LYS A 80 -10.58 -10.99 -0.18
N MET A 81 -11.62 -10.22 0.02
CA MET A 81 -11.66 -8.79 -0.27
C MET A 81 -11.33 -7.96 0.97
N TYR A 82 -10.79 -6.76 0.75
CA TYR A 82 -10.31 -5.91 1.86
C TYR A 82 -11.41 -5.44 2.81
N TRP A 83 -12.67 -5.45 2.37
CA TRP A 83 -13.84 -5.04 3.16
C TRP A 83 -14.47 -6.19 3.97
N GLU A 84 -13.95 -7.41 3.84
CA GLU A 84 -14.45 -8.55 4.59
C GLU A 84 -14.08 -8.42 6.08
N GLN A 85 -15.09 -8.57 6.96
CA GLN A 85 -14.94 -8.35 8.40
C GLN A 85 -14.03 -9.39 9.06
N ASP A 86 -14.03 -10.62 8.56
CA ASP A 86 -13.28 -11.76 9.08
C ASP A 86 -11.78 -11.74 8.70
N LEU A 87 -11.30 -10.68 8.02
CA LEU A 87 -9.98 -10.71 7.40
C LEU A 87 -8.77 -10.82 8.36
N GLN A 88 -8.84 -10.77 9.69
CA GLN A 88 -7.67 -10.88 10.60
C GLN A 88 -6.39 -10.05 10.26
N ALA A 89 -5.45 -9.94 11.19
CA ALA A 89 -4.16 -9.29 10.90
C ALA A 89 -3.23 -10.29 10.17
N PRO A 90 -2.38 -9.84 9.22
CA PRO A 90 -1.39 -10.72 8.61
C PRO A 90 -0.40 -11.18 9.69
N ARG A 91 -0.06 -12.47 9.69
CA ARG A 91 0.96 -13.01 10.61
C ARG A 91 2.36 -12.50 10.27
N GLU A 92 2.64 -12.35 8.98
CA GLU A 92 3.90 -11.86 8.44
C GLU A 92 3.61 -10.99 7.21
N GLY A 93 4.38 -9.92 7.03
CA GLY A 93 4.21 -9.00 5.91
C GLY A 93 3.03 -8.06 6.08
N ALA A 94 2.33 -7.77 4.97
CA ALA A 94 1.20 -6.85 4.95
C ALA A 94 0.19 -7.27 3.89
N TYR A 95 -1.11 -7.07 4.18
CA TYR A 95 -2.13 -7.15 3.15
C TYR A 95 -2.13 -5.88 2.31
N VAL A 96 -2.13 -6.07 0.99
CA VAL A 96 -2.08 -4.99 0.02
C VAL A 96 -3.21 -5.12 -0.98
N PHE A 97 -3.74 -3.98 -1.41
CA PHE A 97 -4.76 -3.90 -2.46
C PHE A 97 -4.41 -2.85 -3.51
N GLY A 98 -5.11 -2.88 -4.64
CA GLY A 98 -4.96 -1.90 -5.71
C GLY A 98 -4.03 -2.32 -6.86
N PHE A 99 -3.64 -3.59 -6.93
CA PHE A 99 -3.05 -4.16 -8.13
C PHE A 99 -4.12 -4.39 -9.20
N GLN A 100 -3.74 -4.16 -10.44
CA GLN A 100 -4.53 -4.50 -11.62
C GLN A 100 -3.63 -5.32 -12.55
N VAL A 101 -4.16 -6.44 -13.06
CA VAL A 101 -3.48 -7.25 -14.07
C VAL A 101 -4.02 -6.82 -15.42
N GLU A 102 -3.14 -6.43 -16.33
CA GLU A 102 -3.48 -6.08 -17.70
C GLU A 102 -2.95 -7.16 -18.65
N GLY A 103 -3.78 -7.62 -19.60
CA GLY A 103 -3.37 -8.57 -20.63
C GLY A 103 -3.35 -10.05 -20.20
N ALA A 104 -4.07 -10.41 -19.14
CA ALA A 104 -4.37 -11.79 -18.77
C ALA A 104 -5.85 -12.12 -19.07
#